data_AF-A0A7Y5IVH2-F1
#
_entry.id   AF-A0A7Y5IVH2-F1
#
_cell.length_a   1.000
_cell.length_b   1.000
_cell.length_c   1.000
_cell.angle_alpha   90.00
_cell.angle_beta   90.00
_cell.angle_gamma   90.00
#
_symmetry.space_group_name_H-M   'P 1'
#
loop_
_entity.id
_entity.type
_entity.pdbx_description
1 polymer ?
#
loop_
_entity_poly.entity_id
_entity_poly.type
_entity_poly.pdbx_seq_one_letter_code
_entity_poly.pdbx_strand_id
1 'polypeptide(L)'
;MTTIPISPSTEETLKRLSALRHEPVEAVLAEAVEEFHKKCLIAETNDAYRRLKEDPEARGEWEEEMALWDTTLMDGLDPNETWNELPVRKGPNA
;
A
#
# COMPACT_ATOMS: atom_id res chain seq x y z
N MET A 1 -7.41 7.39 28.52
CA MET A 1 -8.67 7.50 27.75
C MET A 1 -8.80 8.93 27.28
N THR A 2 -8.89 9.13 25.97
CA THR A 2 -9.10 10.43 25.33
C THR A 2 -10.40 10.35 24.55
N THR A 3 -11.32 11.29 24.77
CA THR A 3 -12.62 11.30 24.09
C THR A 3 -12.58 12.28 22.93
N ILE A 4 -12.88 11.81 21.72
CA ILE A 4 -12.96 12.63 20.52
C ILE A 4 -14.44 12.71 20.12
N PRO A 5 -15.00 13.91 19.86
CA PRO A 5 -16.35 14.03 19.37
C PRO A 5 -16.45 13.45 17.95
N ILE A 6 -17.39 12.54 17.74
CA ILE A 6 -17.70 11.94 16.44
C ILE A 6 -19.20 12.06 16.15
N SER A 7 -19.58 11.91 14.89
CA SER A 7 -20.99 11.94 14.51
C SER A 7 -21.74 10.70 15.04
N PRO A 8 -23.05 10.79 15.32
CA PRO A 8 -23.84 9.64 15.77
C PRO A 8 -23.79 8.44 14.81
N SER A 9 -23.75 8.69 13.50
CA SER A 9 -23.68 7.64 12.48
C SER A 9 -22.31 6.94 12.43
N THR A 10 -21.23 7.68 12.69
CA THR A 10 -19.89 7.10 12.86
C THR A 10 -19.85 6.19 14.09
N GLU A 11 -20.39 6.65 15.22
CA GLU A 11 -20.44 5.88 16.45
C GLU A 11 -21.25 4.57 16.28
N GLU A 12 -22.43 4.64 15.65
CA GLU A 12 -23.25 3.47 15.34
C GLU A 12 -22.51 2.47 14.44
N THR A 13 -21.79 2.98 13.43
CA THR A 13 -21.00 2.13 12.54
C THR A 13 -19.87 1.42 13.28
N LEU A 14 -19.14 2.12 14.14
CA LEU A 14 -18.07 1.53 14.95
C LEU A 14 -18.62 0.48 15.93
N LYS A 15 -19.75 0.73 16.58
CA LYS A 15 -20.42 -0.25 17.46
C LYS A 15 -20.84 -1.51 16.69
N ARG A 16 -21.40 -1.34 15.49
CA ARG A 16 -21.79 -2.46 14.62
C ARG A 16 -20.57 -3.28 14.18
N LEU A 17 -19.48 -2.63 13.78
CA LEU A 17 -18.24 -3.30 13.39
C LEU A 17 -17.60 -4.04 14.56
N SER A 18 -17.58 -3.42 15.74
CA SER A 18 -17.14 -4.04 17.00
C SER A 18 -17.94 -5.29 17.32
N ALA A 19 -19.27 -5.24 17.23
CA ALA A 19 -20.13 -6.40 17.45
C ALA A 19 -19.90 -7.52 16.42
N LEU A 20 -19.71 -7.16 15.14
CA LEU A 20 -19.45 -8.11 14.05
C LEU A 20 -18.11 -8.83 14.21
N ARG A 21 -17.08 -8.11 14.65
CA ARG A 21 -15.70 -8.60 14.77
C ARG A 21 -15.36 -9.17 16.15
N HIS A 22 -16.27 -9.03 17.12
CA HIS A 22 -16.05 -9.39 18.52
C HIS A 22 -14.81 -8.70 19.13
N GLU A 23 -14.56 -7.45 18.74
CA GLU A 23 -13.40 -6.66 19.16
C GLU A 23 -13.86 -5.35 19.82
N PRO A 24 -13.09 -4.74 20.74
CA PRO A 24 -13.42 -3.43 21.29
C PRO A 24 -13.52 -2.35 20.21
N VAL A 25 -14.43 -1.39 20.38
CA VAL A 25 -14.61 -0.23 19.47
C VAL A 25 -13.29 0.51 19.22
N GLU A 26 -12.45 0.65 20.26
CA GLU A 26 -11.14 1.29 20.17
C GLU A 26 -10.18 0.54 19.23
N ALA A 27 -10.18 -0.79 19.26
CA ALA A 27 -9.34 -1.63 18.39
C ALA A 27 -9.81 -1.53 16.93
N VAL A 28 -11.12 -1.60 16.70
CA VAL A 28 -11.72 -1.43 15.37
C VAL A 28 -11.42 -0.04 14.80
N LEU A 29 -11.49 1.01 15.63
CA LEU A 29 -11.15 2.36 15.21
C LEU A 29 -9.66 2.48 14.87
N ALA A 30 -8.78 1.92 15.69
CA ALA A 30 -7.34 1.95 15.46
C ALA A 30 -6.98 1.29 14.12
N GLU A 31 -7.54 0.12 13.83
CA GLU A 31 -7.31 -0.57 12.56
C GLU A 31 -7.88 0.22 11.37
N ALA A 32 -9.08 0.78 11.51
CA ALA A 32 -9.69 1.59 10.44
C ALA A 32 -8.84 2.83 10.10
N VAL A 33 -8.28 3.49 11.12
CA VAL A 33 -7.37 4.63 10.93
C VAL A 33 -6.08 4.20 10.25
N GLU A 34 -5.49 3.07 10.67
CA GLU A 34 -4.26 2.55 10.08
C GLU A 34 -4.46 2.18 8.59
N GLU A 35 -5.56 1.51 8.26
CA GLU A 35 -5.89 1.18 6.88
C GLU A 35 -6.17 2.43 6.02
N PHE A 36 -6.79 3.47 6.60
CA PHE A 36 -6.97 4.73 5.91
C PHE A 36 -5.63 5.44 5.68
N HIS A 37 -4.75 5.44 6.68
CA HIS A 37 -3.42 6.02 6.58
C HIS A 37 -2.58 5.34 5.49
N LYS A 38 -2.56 4.00 5.42
CA LYS A 38 -1.90 3.26 4.33
C LYS A 38 -2.43 3.67 2.95
N LYS A 39 -3.75 3.83 2.81
CA LYS A 39 -4.36 4.28 1.54
C LYS A 39 -3.92 5.68 1.16
N CYS A 40 -3.88 6.60 2.11
CA CYS A 40 -3.37 7.96 1.89
C CYS A 40 -1.91 7.93 1.44
N LEU A 41 -1.05 7.18 2.14
CA LEU A 41 0.37 7.07 1.82
C LEU A 41 0.59 6.55 0.38
N ILE A 42 -0.13 5.49 -0.01
CA ILE A 42 -0.03 4.93 -1.36
C ILE A 42 -0.56 5.93 -2.41
N ALA A 43 -1.65 6.64 -2.12
CA ALA A 43 -2.19 7.66 -3.02
C ALA A 43 -1.19 8.82 -3.23
N GLU A 44 -0.58 9.32 -2.15
CA GLU A 44 0.44 10.37 -2.19
C GLU A 44 1.69 9.92 -2.95
N THR A 45 2.14 8.68 -2.73
CA THR A 45 3.27 8.08 -3.45
C THR A 45 2.97 7.99 -4.94
N ASN A 46 1.78 7.53 -5.32
CA ASN A 46 1.36 7.45 -6.72
C ASN A 46 1.27 8.83 -7.38
N ASP A 47 0.79 9.83 -6.66
CA ASP A 47 0.75 11.22 -7.14
C ASP A 47 2.17 11.77 -7.33
N ALA A 48 3.11 11.47 -6.42
CA ALA A 48 4.51 11.84 -6.57
C ALA A 48 5.15 11.19 -7.81
N TYR A 49 4.92 9.90 -8.04
CA TYR A 49 5.36 9.23 -9.27
C TYR A 49 4.72 9.79 -10.54
N ARG A 50 3.46 10.25 -10.47
CA ARG A 50 2.82 10.90 -11.61
C ARG A 50 3.50 12.22 -11.95
N ARG A 51 3.80 13.05 -10.94
CA ARG A 51 4.55 14.30 -11.11
C ARG A 51 5.95 14.04 -11.67
N LEU A 52 6.66 13.05 -11.13
CA LEU A 52 7.97 12.63 -11.64
C LEU A 52 7.90 12.24 -13.11
N LYS A 53 6.86 11.51 -13.52
CA LYS A 53 6.66 11.17 -14.94
C LYS A 53 6.39 12.42 -15.79
N GLU A 54 5.67 13.41 -15.30
CA GLU A 54 5.34 14.60 -16.09
C GLU A 54 6.52 15.58 -16.24
N ASP A 55 7.58 15.41 -15.45
CA ASP A 55 8.81 16.21 -15.47
C ASP A 55 9.96 15.47 -16.19
N PRO A 56 10.33 15.87 -17.43
CA PRO A 56 11.38 15.19 -18.18
C PRO A 56 12.78 15.28 -17.57
N GLU A 57 13.09 16.36 -16.85
CA GLU A 57 14.41 16.58 -16.24
C GLU A 57 14.55 15.65 -15.02
N ALA A 58 13.59 15.72 -14.09
CA ALA A 58 13.57 14.85 -12.92
C ALA A 58 13.46 13.35 -13.29
N ARG A 59 12.74 13.04 -14.38
CA ARG A 59 12.68 11.66 -14.90
C ARG A 59 14.05 11.19 -15.40
N GLY A 60 14.80 12.04 -16.10
CA GLY A 60 16.14 11.70 -16.57
C GLY A 60 17.09 11.36 -15.42
N GLU A 61 17.09 12.18 -14.36
CA GLU A 61 17.87 11.91 -13.14
C GLU A 61 17.46 10.58 -12.48
N TRP A 62 16.16 10.31 -12.36
CA TRP A 62 15.66 9.05 -11.81
C TRP A 62 16.05 7.83 -12.67
N GLU A 63 15.99 7.92 -13.99
CA GLU A 63 16.39 6.83 -14.90
C GLU A 63 17.90 6.53 -14.80
N GLU A 64 18.74 7.56 -14.69
CA GLU A 64 20.18 7.39 -14.44
C GLU A 64 20.45 6.71 -13.09
N GLU A 65 19.73 7.12 -12.04
CA GLU A 65 19.83 6.49 -10.72
C GLU A 65 19.39 5.02 -10.78
N MET A 66 18.25 4.73 -11.40
CA MET A 66 17.74 3.36 -11.56
C MET A 66 18.73 2.49 -12.36
N ALA A 67 19.36 3.01 -13.41
CA ALA A 67 20.36 2.29 -14.17
C ALA A 67 21.59 1.92 -13.32
N LEU A 68 21.97 2.76 -12.36
CA LEU A 68 23.02 2.43 -11.40
C LEU A 68 22.57 1.32 -10.44
N TRP A 69 21.34 1.41 -9.89
CA TRP A 69 20.78 0.39 -9.01
C TRP A 69 20.61 -0.97 -9.71
N ASP A 70 20.22 -0.98 -10.98
CA ASP A 70 20.06 -2.21 -11.78
C ASP A 70 21.37 -3.02 -11.87
N THR A 71 22.54 -2.38 -11.74
CA THR A 71 23.83 -3.10 -11.72
C THR A 71 23.98 -4.03 -10.51
N THR A 72 23.25 -3.75 -9.43
CA THR A 72 23.27 -4.53 -8.18
C THR A 72 22.12 -5.54 -8.09
N LEU A 73 21.24 -5.61 -9.11
CA LEU A 73 20.04 -6.45 -9.09
C LEU A 73 20.36 -7.95 -8.91
N MET A 74 21.50 -8.39 -9.43
CA MET A 74 21.93 -9.80 -9.39
C MET A 74 22.81 -10.13 -8.19
N ASP A 75 23.11 -9.16 -7.32
CA ASP A 75 24.01 -9.35 -6.20
C ASP A 75 23.44 -10.37 -5.20
N GLY A 76 24.23 -11.38 -4.87
CA GLY A 76 23.87 -12.43 -3.91
C GLY A 76 22.93 -13.53 -4.43
N LEU A 77 22.53 -13.49 -5.71
CA LEU A 77 21.74 -14.56 -6.34
C LEU A 77 22.63 -15.68 -6.89
N ASP A 78 22.14 -16.92 -6.87
CA ASP A 78 22.78 -18.03 -7.60
C ASP A 78 22.48 -17.86 -9.09
N PRO A 79 23.50 -17.81 -9.98
CA PRO A 79 23.30 -17.69 -11.43
C PRO A 79 22.45 -18.81 -12.04
N ASN A 80 22.29 -19.93 -11.33
CA ASN A 80 21.49 -21.09 -11.76
C ASN A 80 20.10 -21.13 -11.10
N GLU A 81 19.75 -20.14 -10.28
CA GLU A 81 18.41 -20.06 -9.68
C GLU A 81 17.37 -19.76 -10.77
N THR A 82 16.49 -20.73 -11.01
CA THR A 82 15.35 -20.57 -11.90
C THR A 82 14.08 -20.31 -11.11
N TRP A 83 13.47 -19.14 -11.29
CA TRP A 83 12.12 -18.87 -10.78
C TRP A 83 11.12 -19.79 -11.48
N ASN A 84 10.63 -20.82 -10.77
CA ASN A 84 9.45 -21.54 -11.21
C ASN A 84 8.24 -20.66 -10.91
N GLU A 85 7.66 -20.05 -11.95
CA GLU A 85 6.43 -19.27 -11.83
C GLU A 85 5.37 -20.08 -11.06
N LEU A 86 4.72 -19.44 -10.08
CA LEU A 86 3.48 -19.98 -9.51
C LEU A 86 2.46 -20.13 -10.64
N PRO A 87 1.64 -21.19 -10.66
CA PRO A 87 0.68 -21.42 -11.73
C PRO A 87 -0.19 -20.18 -11.92
N VAL A 88 -0.19 -19.64 -13.14
CA VAL A 88 -1.06 -18.54 -13.57
C VAL A 88 -2.48 -18.87 -13.13
N ARG A 89 -3.03 -18.13 -12.16
CA ARG A 89 -4.47 -18.16 -11.90
C ARG A 89 -5.14 -17.62 -13.15
N LYS A 90 -5.67 -18.51 -14.01
CA LYS A 90 -6.63 -18.11 -15.04
C LYS A 90 -7.78 -17.41 -14.31
N GLY A 91 -7.90 -16.10 -14.49
CA GLY A 91 -9.07 -15.36 -14.05
C GLY A 91 -10.33 -15.95 -14.70
N PRO A 92 -11.53 -15.72 -14.13
CA PRO A 92 -12.77 -16.25 -14.65
C PRO A 92 -13.22 -15.44 -15.88
N ASN A 93 -12.49 -15.55 -16.99
CA ASN A 93 -12.97 -15.43 -18.36
C ASN A 93 -11.84 -15.76 -19.33
N ALA A 94 -11.80 -17.01 -19.79
CA ALA A 94 -11.12 -17.45 -20.98
C ALA A 94 -12.05 -18.43 -21.71
#